data_AF-A0A9E4KCI8-F1
#
_entry.id   AF-A0A9E4KCI8-F1
#
_cell.length_a   1.000
_cell.length_b   1.000
_cell.length_c   1.000
_cell.angle_alpha   90.00
_cell.angle_beta   90.00
_cell.angle_gamma   90.00
#
_symmetry.space_group_name_H-M   'P 1'
#
loop_
_entity.id
_entity.type
_entity.pdbx_description
1 polymer ?
#
loop_
_entity_poly.entity_id
_entity_poly.type
_entity_poly.pdbx_seq_one_letter_code
_entity_poly.pdbx_strand_id
1 'polypeptide(L)'
;GQYRGVSVNDGQLQSCLFIGPDHNLPKRDWLVQLFAKKHLSRQERLRLLAGAPMNAQEDAGKTVCACFGVGLNTLVSAIEDQGLQTTQAIGEKLKAGTNCGSCLSEINRLIKERQVQTA
;
A
#
# COMPACT_ATOMS: atom_id res chain seq x y z
N GLY A 1 -14.02 22.84 -9.92
CA GLY A 1 -12.57 23.04 -9.66
C GLY A 1 -12.08 21.97 -8.71
N GLN A 2 -10.79 21.64 -8.74
CA GLN A 2 -10.17 20.74 -7.75
C GLN A 2 -9.30 21.58 -6.82
N TYR A 3 -9.43 21.38 -5.51
CA TYR A 3 -8.57 21.99 -4.50
C TYR A 3 -7.89 20.90 -3.69
N ARG A 4 -6.59 21.09 -3.45
CA ARG A 4 -5.77 20.18 -2.65
C ARG A 4 -4.87 21.00 -1.76
N GLY A 5 -4.97 20.78 -0.45
CA GLY A 5 -4.15 21.42 0.57
C GLY A 5 -3.42 20.34 1.37
N VAL A 6 -2.14 20.57 1.67
CA VAL A 6 -1.30 19.63 2.41
C VAL A 6 -0.46 20.41 3.40
N SER A 7 -0.46 19.99 4.67
CA SER A 7 0.40 20.54 5.71
C SER A 7 1.50 19.55 6.05
N VAL A 8 2.75 20.01 5.95
CA VAL A 8 3.94 19.22 6.28
C VAL A 8 4.75 19.99 7.32
N ASN A 9 5.03 19.36 8.46
CA ASN A 9 5.88 19.93 9.51
C ASN A 9 7.03 18.96 9.82
N ASP A 10 8.26 19.45 9.95
CA ASP A 10 9.48 18.64 10.11
C ASP A 10 9.62 17.51 9.08
N GLY A 11 9.08 17.73 7.89
CA GLY A 11 9.02 16.75 6.82
C GLY A 11 7.96 15.66 6.99
N GLN A 12 7.18 15.65 8.07
CA GLN A 12 6.06 14.73 8.29
C GLN A 12 4.73 15.31 7.82
N LEU A 13 3.89 14.45 7.25
CA LEU A 13 2.52 14.81 6.89
C LEU A 13 1.67 15.01 8.16
N GLN A 14 1.12 16.21 8.33
CA GLN A 14 0.26 16.54 9.49
C GLN A 14 -1.21 16.53 9.11
N SER A 15 -1.55 17.03 7.92
CA SER A 15 -2.92 17.03 7.42
C SER A 15 -2.96 17.17 5.90
N CYS A 16 -4.07 16.75 5.30
CA CYS A 16 -4.36 16.95 3.88
C CYS A 16 -5.87 17.12 3.66
N LEU A 17 -6.23 17.96 2.69
CA LEU A 17 -7.61 18.24 2.28
C LEU A 17 -7.71 18.10 0.77
N PHE A 18 -8.67 17.29 0.31
CA PHE A 18 -8.97 17.08 -1.11
C PHE A 18 -10.44 17.43 -1.36
N ILE A 19 -10.68 18.40 -2.25
CA ILE A 19 -12.01 18.86 -2.64
C ILE A 19 -12.13 18.78 -4.16
N GLY A 20 -13.17 18.14 -4.66
CA GLY A 20 -13.45 18.01 -6.08
C GLY A 20 -14.95 17.89 -6.35
N PRO A 21 -15.37 18.08 -7.61
CA PRO A 21 -16.77 17.98 -8.01
C PRO A 21 -17.26 16.52 -8.14
N ASP A 22 -16.34 15.55 -8.07
CA ASP A 22 -16.60 14.12 -8.22
C ASP A 22 -16.04 13.35 -7.00
N HIS A 23 -16.30 12.04 -6.97
CA HIS A 23 -15.80 11.13 -5.93
C HIS A 23 -14.40 10.57 -6.23
N ASN A 24 -13.67 11.15 -7.18
CA ASN A 24 -12.33 10.68 -7.55
C ASN A 24 -11.28 11.22 -6.57
N LEU A 25 -11.34 10.73 -5.34
CA LEU A 25 -10.41 11.07 -4.27
C LEU A 25 -9.23 10.09 -4.25
N PRO A 26 -8.05 10.51 -3.72
CA PRO A 26 -6.94 9.60 -3.56
C PRO A 26 -7.31 8.42 -2.67
N LYS A 27 -6.76 7.24 -2.97
CA LYS A 27 -7.00 6.03 -2.17
C LYS A 27 -6.58 6.25 -0.72
N ARG A 28 -7.47 5.92 0.21
CA ARG A 28 -7.25 6.11 1.65
C ARG A 28 -6.02 5.36 2.16
N ASP A 29 -5.83 4.11 1.73
CA ASP A 29 -4.72 3.27 2.20
C ASP A 29 -3.36 3.87 1.80
N TRP A 30 -3.25 4.42 0.59
CA TRP A 30 -2.05 5.16 0.15
C TRP A 30 -1.80 6.41 1.01
N LEU A 31 -2.84 7.21 1.29
CA LEU A 31 -2.71 8.39 2.15
C LEU A 31 -2.22 8.01 3.55
N VAL A 32 -2.81 6.98 4.16
CA VAL A 32 -2.44 6.50 5.51
C VAL A 32 -0.97 6.10 5.58
N GLN A 33 -0.41 5.48 4.54
CA GLN A 33 1.01 5.13 4.50
C GLN A 33 1.92 6.36 4.54
N LEU A 34 1.51 7.48 3.94
CA LEU A 34 2.28 8.72 3.97
C LEU A 34 2.26 9.37 5.36
N PHE A 35 1.18 9.22 6.13
CA PHE A 35 1.13 9.64 7.53
C PHE A 35 2.05 8.81 8.44
N ALA A 36 2.31 7.55 8.11
CA ALA A 36 3.21 6.69 8.88
C ALA A 36 4.70 7.02 8.67
N LYS A 37 5.06 7.86 7.69
CA LYS A 37 6.46 8.18 7.37
C LYS A 37 6.99 9.31 8.24
N LYS A 38 8.20 9.10 8.79
CA LYS A 38 8.93 10.11 9.56
C LYS A 38 9.42 11.30 8.75
N HIS A 39 9.66 11.12 7.44
CA HIS A 39 9.99 12.21 6.53
C HIS A 39 9.49 11.86 5.12
N LEU A 40 8.75 12.79 4.53
CA LEU A 40 8.35 12.77 3.12
C LEU A 40 9.46 13.32 2.26
N SER A 41 9.83 12.53 1.25
CA SER A 41 10.66 12.96 0.13
C SER A 41 9.97 14.05 -0.69
N ARG A 42 10.76 14.77 -1.49
CA ARG A 42 10.24 15.77 -2.44
C ARG A 42 9.20 15.17 -3.38
N GLN A 43 9.44 13.95 -3.84
CA GLN A 43 8.58 13.27 -4.80
C GLN A 43 7.22 12.93 -4.20
N GLU A 44 7.18 12.42 -2.97
CA GLU A 44 5.92 12.13 -2.25
C GLU A 44 5.10 13.40 -2.01
N ARG A 45 5.76 14.52 -1.66
CA ARG A 45 5.08 15.82 -1.51
C ARG A 45 4.42 16.26 -2.81
N LEU A 46 5.10 16.08 -3.94
CA LEU A 46 4.51 16.38 -5.26
C LEU A 46 3.34 15.44 -5.58
N ARG A 47 3.44 14.15 -5.24
CA ARG A 47 2.35 13.18 -5.45
C ARG A 47 1.13 13.46 -4.57
N LEU A 48 1.31 13.91 -3.34
CA LEU A 48 0.22 14.38 -2.47
C LEU A 48 -0.56 15.52 -3.13
N LEU A 49 0.12 16.52 -3.69
CA LEU A 49 -0.52 17.60 -4.43
C LEU A 49 -1.16 17.10 -5.75
N ALA A 50 -0.56 16.11 -6.40
CA ALA A 50 -1.14 15.44 -7.56
C ALA A 50 -2.32 14.51 -7.21
N GLY A 51 -2.55 14.21 -5.93
CA GLY A 51 -3.66 13.40 -5.44
C GLY A 51 -3.62 11.94 -5.91
N ALA A 52 -2.44 11.41 -6.24
CA ALA A 52 -2.31 10.05 -6.73
C ALA A 52 -0.90 9.46 -6.44
N PRO A 53 -0.79 8.15 -6.16
CA PRO A 53 0.49 7.45 -6.06
C PRO A 53 1.25 7.50 -7.37
N MET A 54 2.59 7.42 -7.33
CA MET A 54 3.43 7.51 -8.52
C MET A 54 3.25 6.34 -9.48
N ASN A 55 3.03 5.15 -8.94
CA ASN A 55 2.83 3.92 -9.68
C ASN A 55 1.85 3.01 -8.92
N ALA A 56 1.41 1.93 -9.56
CA ALA A 56 0.57 0.92 -8.91
C ALA A 56 1.28 0.24 -7.72
N GLN A 57 2.62 0.25 -7.68
CA GLN A 57 3.43 -0.32 -6.60
C GLN A 57 3.24 0.42 -5.25
N GLU A 58 3.00 1.73 -5.29
CA GLU A 58 2.65 2.55 -4.12
C GLU A 58 1.18 2.41 -3.69
N ASP A 59 0.34 1.81 -4.53
CA ASP A 59 -0.99 1.39 -4.14
C ASP A 59 -0.92 -0.01 -3.56
N ALA A 60 -0.66 -0.13 -2.26
CA ALA A 60 -0.68 -1.42 -1.60
C ALA A 60 -2.04 -2.13 -1.68
N GLY A 61 -3.12 -1.42 -2.06
CA GLY A 61 -4.47 -1.95 -2.06
C GLY A 61 -4.96 -2.27 -0.65
N LYS A 62 -6.08 -3.03 -0.58
CA LYS A 62 -6.70 -3.41 0.69
C LYS A 62 -5.66 -4.04 1.64
N THR A 63 -5.60 -3.55 2.86
CA THR A 63 -4.72 -4.14 3.90
C THR A 63 -5.09 -5.60 4.14
N VAL A 64 -4.12 -6.50 3.98
CA VAL A 64 -4.25 -7.95 4.25
C VAL A 64 -3.58 -8.31 5.57
N CYS A 65 -2.37 -7.78 5.85
CA CYS A 65 -1.69 -7.96 7.12
C CYS A 65 -1.74 -6.66 7.94
N ALA A 66 -2.64 -6.57 8.91
CA ALA A 66 -2.76 -5.38 9.77
C ALA A 66 -1.53 -5.15 10.66
N CYS A 67 -0.85 -6.21 11.13
CA CYS A 67 0.31 -6.10 12.01
C CYS A 67 1.47 -5.31 11.39
N PHE A 68 1.67 -5.44 10.09
CA PHE A 68 2.78 -4.83 9.37
C PHE A 68 2.33 -3.93 8.21
N GLY A 69 1.03 -3.67 8.09
CA GLY A 69 0.47 -2.80 7.05
C GLY A 69 0.67 -3.32 5.62
N VAL A 70 0.74 -4.63 5.41
CA VAL A 70 0.96 -5.20 4.07
C VAL A 70 -0.37 -5.33 3.34
N GLY A 71 -0.45 -4.72 2.15
CA GLY A 71 -1.66 -4.72 1.32
C GLY A 71 -1.67 -5.79 0.23
N LEU A 72 -2.86 -5.99 -0.35
CA LEU A 72 -3.13 -6.97 -1.40
C LEU A 72 -2.21 -6.82 -2.62
N ASN A 73 -2.07 -5.62 -3.17
CA ASN A 73 -1.29 -5.42 -4.39
C ASN A 73 0.21 -5.65 -4.13
N THR A 74 0.69 -5.32 -2.93
CA THR A 74 2.06 -5.63 -2.50
C THR A 74 2.30 -7.14 -2.44
N LEU A 75 1.32 -7.90 -1.93
CA LEU A 75 1.38 -9.37 -1.92
C LEU A 75 1.37 -9.93 -3.34
N VAL A 76 0.46 -9.44 -4.19
CA VAL A 76 0.33 -9.89 -5.59
C VAL A 76 1.62 -9.63 -6.37
N SER A 77 2.17 -8.42 -6.33
CA SER A 77 3.47 -8.10 -6.95
C SER A 77 4.60 -8.97 -6.41
N ALA A 78 4.63 -9.24 -5.11
CA ALA A 78 5.65 -10.13 -4.55
C ALA A 78 5.50 -11.59 -5.04
N ILE A 79 4.27 -12.08 -5.21
CA ILE A 79 4.00 -13.43 -5.74
C ILE A 79 4.37 -13.50 -7.22
N GLU A 80 3.92 -12.53 -8.03
CA GLU A 80 4.05 -12.54 -9.49
C GLU A 80 5.46 -12.14 -9.95
N ASP A 81 6.01 -11.02 -9.45
CA ASP A 81 7.28 -10.47 -9.93
C ASP A 81 8.51 -11.17 -9.33
N GLN A 82 8.39 -11.65 -8.08
CA GLN A 82 9.50 -12.30 -7.35
C GLN A 82 9.32 -13.82 -7.23
N GLY A 83 8.21 -14.37 -7.74
CA GLY A 83 7.96 -15.81 -7.73
C GLY A 83 7.81 -16.40 -6.32
N LEU A 84 7.31 -15.64 -5.35
CA LEU A 84 7.17 -16.12 -3.97
C LEU A 84 5.98 -17.10 -3.87
N GLN A 85 6.28 -18.36 -3.55
CA GLN A 85 5.29 -19.47 -3.59
C GLN A 85 4.87 -19.99 -2.20
N THR A 86 5.40 -19.46 -1.11
CA THR A 86 5.06 -19.92 0.24
C THR A 86 4.79 -18.73 1.17
N THR A 87 3.91 -18.94 2.17
CA THR A 87 3.69 -17.93 3.22
C THR A 87 4.95 -17.61 3.99
N GLN A 88 5.87 -18.56 4.13
CA GLN A 88 7.16 -18.34 4.77
C GLN A 88 8.04 -17.39 3.95
N ALA A 89 8.16 -17.60 2.63
CA ALA A 89 8.92 -16.70 1.76
C ALA A 89 8.31 -15.28 1.73
N ILE A 90 6.97 -15.19 1.75
CA ILE A 90 6.26 -13.91 1.91
C ILE A 90 6.58 -13.27 3.26
N GLY A 91 6.60 -14.04 4.35
CA GLY A 91 6.93 -13.56 5.69
C GLY A 91 8.37 -13.07 5.80
N GLU A 92 9.33 -13.75 5.19
CA GLU A 92 10.73 -13.33 5.14
C GLU A 92 10.90 -12.01 4.38
N LYS A 93 10.16 -11.84 3.27
CA LYS A 93 10.28 -10.64 2.43
C LYS A 93 9.50 -9.43 2.96
N LEU A 94 8.27 -9.65 3.41
CA LEU A 94 7.30 -8.58 3.70
C LEU A 94 6.91 -8.53 5.19
N LYS A 95 7.38 -9.46 6.03
CA LYS A 95 6.94 -9.68 7.42
C LYS A 95 5.48 -10.10 7.57
N ALA A 96 4.70 -10.14 6.48
CA ALA A 96 3.30 -10.54 6.53
C ALA A 96 3.16 -11.97 7.07
N GLY A 97 2.32 -12.14 8.10
CA GLY A 97 2.05 -13.45 8.70
C GLY A 97 3.00 -13.87 9.85
N THR A 98 4.02 -13.08 10.18
CA THR A 98 5.03 -13.47 11.20
C THR A 98 4.75 -12.98 12.62
N ASN A 99 3.67 -12.21 12.84
CA ASN A 99 3.27 -11.71 14.17
C ASN A 99 2.07 -12.48 14.73
N CYS A 100 0.83 -12.08 14.43
CA CYS A 100 -0.38 -12.74 14.95
C CYS A 100 -0.93 -13.87 14.07
N GLY A 101 -0.39 -14.05 12.87
CA GLY A 101 -0.79 -15.12 11.94
C GLY A 101 -2.17 -14.99 11.28
N SER A 102 -3.02 -14.03 11.66
CA SER A 102 -4.41 -13.92 11.15
C SER A 102 -4.56 -13.79 9.63
N CYS A 103 -3.54 -13.26 8.96
CA CYS A 103 -3.52 -13.09 7.50
C CYS A 103 -3.00 -14.31 6.72
N LEU A 104 -2.48 -15.35 7.40
CA LEU A 104 -1.83 -16.49 6.73
C LEU A 104 -2.78 -17.27 5.81
N SER A 105 -4.05 -17.44 6.21
CA SER A 105 -5.06 -18.12 5.39
C SER A 105 -5.33 -17.37 4.09
N GLU A 106 -5.41 -16.04 4.16
CA GLU A 106 -5.64 -15.18 3.00
C GLU A 106 -4.42 -15.14 2.07
N ILE A 107 -3.20 -15.07 2.63
CA ILE A 107 -1.96 -15.13 1.84
C ILE A 107 -1.86 -16.48 1.10
N ASN A 108 -2.14 -17.60 1.78
CA ASN A 108 -2.16 -18.91 1.13
C ASN A 108 -3.18 -19.01 0.00
N ARG A 109 -4.36 -18.41 0.17
CA ARG A 109 -5.39 -18.35 -0.88
C ARG A 109 -4.87 -17.60 -2.11
N LEU A 110 -4.28 -16.42 -1.91
CA LEU A 110 -3.71 -15.59 -2.98
C LEU A 110 -2.60 -16.33 -3.75
N ILE A 111 -1.69 -17.02 -3.05
CA ILE A 111 -0.64 -17.82 -3.68
C ILE A 111 -1.25 -18.87 -4.62
N LYS A 112 -2.24 -19.63 -4.14
CA LYS A 112 -2.91 -20.67 -4.95
C LYS A 112 -3.62 -20.10 -6.16
N GLU A 113 -4.38 -19.01 -5.97
CA GLU A 113 -5.15 -18.37 -7.06
C GLU A 113 -4.24 -17.89 -8.20
N ARG A 114 -3.06 -17.37 -7.87
CA ARG A 114 -2.12 -16.85 -8.88
C ARG A 114 -1.28 -17.94 -9.53
N GLN A 115 -0.98 -19.03 -8.83
CA GLN A 115 -0.31 -20.19 -9.43
C GLN A 115 -1.16 -20.88 -10.50
N VAL A 116 -2.49 -20.91 -10.33
CA VAL A 116 -3.41 -21.51 -11.31
C VAL A 116 -3.54 -20.67 -12.58
N GLN A 117 -3.22 -19.37 -12.54
CA GLN A 117 -3.29 -18.48 -13.71
C GLN A 117 -2.03 -18.50 -14.59
N THR A 118 -0.91 -19.03 -14.09
CA THR A 118 0.37 -19.09 -14.81
C THR A 118 0.62 -20.43 -15.51
N ALA A 119 -0.33 -21.38 -15.40
CA ALA A 119 -0.29 -22.69 -16.06
C ALA A 119 -1.29 -22.75 -17.23
#